data_AF-A0A0J7KVY3-F1
#
_entry.id   AF-A0A0J7KVY3-F1
#
_cell.length_a   1.000
_cell.length_b   1.000
_cell.length_c   1.000
_cell.angle_alpha   90.00
_cell.angle_beta   90.00
_cell.angle_gamma   90.00
#
_symmetry.space_group_name_H-M   'P 1'
#
loop_
_entity.id
_entity.type
_entity.pdbx_description
1 polymer ?
#
loop_
_entity_poly.entity_id
_entity_poly.type
_entity_poly.pdbx_seq_one_letter_code
_entity_poly.pdbx_strand_id
1 'polypeptide(L)'
;MSFVTNKNNVKMDHKGLFSEEIKKEIVGNWESIAVEIRPSSLKNEDGSLKPFYLKRQFKFLPEDRFELEIINFADAYGKIPLAKMLIKGNTEWQGDHPVAEGAQKVDFTADEAYEVTPLHQNFADILNNSAKDGFKTWEVGKPQNILKKKFVPFGLAEGQIFKEYDLIYLYKDMMFWGARNIDGRGFDTEENRPANLQIPLIRKK
;
A
#
# COMPACT_ATOMS: atom_id res chain seq x y z
N MET A 1 14.03 -2.39 53.33
CA MET A 1 14.68 -2.98 52.14
C MET A 1 13.73 -4.04 51.62
N SER A 2 12.87 -3.69 50.66
CA SER A 2 11.89 -4.63 50.09
C SER A 2 12.03 -4.60 48.58
N PHE A 3 12.18 -5.81 48.04
CA PHE A 3 12.60 -6.10 46.68
C PHE A 3 11.54 -5.73 45.65
N VAL A 4 12.02 -5.12 44.57
CA VAL A 4 11.33 -4.97 43.28
C VAL A 4 11.05 -6.35 42.70
N THR A 5 9.85 -6.57 42.14
CA THR A 5 9.73 -7.24 40.83
C THR A 5 8.56 -6.65 40.06
N ASN A 6 8.89 -5.83 39.07
CA ASN A 6 8.01 -5.31 38.05
C ASN A 6 7.58 -6.49 37.16
N LYS A 7 6.36 -7.00 37.35
CA LYS A 7 5.75 -7.98 36.44
C LYS A 7 4.92 -7.20 35.42
N ASN A 8 5.41 -7.14 34.20
CA ASN A 8 4.67 -7.43 32.96
C ASN A 8 5.59 -7.23 31.75
N ASN A 9 6.64 -8.04 31.68
CA ASN A 9 7.22 -8.41 30.39
C ASN A 9 6.29 -9.45 29.77
N VAL A 10 5.31 -8.99 28.99
CA VAL A 10 4.54 -9.90 28.12
C VAL A 10 5.49 -10.32 27.00
N LYS A 11 6.07 -11.51 27.13
CA LYS A 11 6.65 -12.22 25.99
C LYS A 11 5.50 -12.51 25.04
N MET A 12 5.44 -11.77 23.94
CA MET A 12 4.44 -12.02 22.90
C MET A 12 4.82 -13.30 22.15
N ASP A 13 4.11 -14.39 22.46
CA ASP A 13 4.07 -15.61 21.66
C ASP A 13 3.09 -15.38 20.51
N HIS A 14 3.57 -14.76 19.42
CA HIS A 14 2.74 -14.40 18.28
C HIS A 14 2.48 -15.60 17.37
N LYS A 15 1.64 -16.52 17.83
CA LYS A 15 0.90 -17.43 16.94
C LYS A 15 -0.46 -16.80 16.66
N GLY A 16 -0.69 -16.48 15.39
CA GLY A 16 -1.95 -16.02 14.78
C GLY A 16 -2.93 -15.25 15.65
N LEU A 17 -2.90 -13.91 15.54
CA LEU A 17 -3.93 -13.04 16.08
C LEU A 17 -5.24 -13.26 15.33
N PHE A 18 -6.32 -13.53 16.05
CA PHE A 18 -7.67 -13.55 15.46
C PHE A 18 -8.05 -12.15 14.97
N SER A 19 -8.97 -12.05 13.99
CA SER A 19 -9.32 -10.78 13.32
C SER A 19 -9.50 -9.58 14.26
N GLU A 20 -10.19 -9.75 15.39
CA GLU A 20 -10.42 -8.67 16.35
C GLU A 20 -9.17 -8.25 17.17
N GLU A 21 -8.22 -9.17 17.37
CA GLU A 21 -6.96 -8.86 18.05
C GLU A 21 -6.02 -8.13 17.10
N ILE A 22 -5.85 -8.63 15.87
CA ILE A 22 -5.02 -7.98 14.87
C ILE A 22 -5.53 -6.57 14.55
N LYS A 23 -6.85 -6.37 14.42
CA LYS A 23 -7.46 -5.04 14.23
C LYS A 23 -7.01 -4.04 15.29
N LYS A 24 -6.98 -4.44 16.56
CA LYS A 24 -6.54 -3.58 17.67
C LYS A 24 -5.05 -3.32 17.62
N GLU A 25 -4.25 -4.35 17.33
CA GLU A 25 -2.80 -4.22 17.30
C GLU A 25 -2.31 -3.35 16.14
N ILE A 26 -2.95 -3.41 14.98
CA ILE A 26 -2.49 -2.67 13.80
C ILE A 26 -2.78 -1.16 13.87
N VAL A 27 -3.66 -0.70 14.76
CA VAL A 27 -3.94 0.74 14.90
C VAL A 27 -2.64 1.50 15.16
N GLY A 28 -2.42 2.56 14.38
CA GLY A 28 -1.22 3.39 14.45
C GLY A 28 -0.54 3.57 13.10
N ASN A 29 0.70 4.04 13.15
CA ASN A 29 1.48 4.43 11.98
C ASN A 29 2.56 3.40 11.67
N TRP A 30 2.74 3.12 10.38
CA TRP A 30 3.64 2.11 9.84
C TRP A 30 4.39 2.68 8.65
N GLU A 31 5.65 2.32 8.46
CA GLU A 31 6.45 2.79 7.33
C GLU A 31 7.35 1.70 6.75
N SER A 32 7.55 1.71 5.43
CA SER A 32 8.42 0.74 4.76
C SER A 32 9.86 0.84 5.31
N ILE A 33 10.43 -0.31 5.66
CA ILE A 33 11.84 -0.38 6.12
C ILE A 33 12.86 -0.08 5.02
N ALA A 34 12.47 -0.30 3.76
CA ALA A 34 13.32 -0.14 2.59
C ALA A 34 12.48 0.23 1.37
N VAL A 35 13.15 0.52 0.25
CA VAL A 35 12.47 0.66 -1.05
C VAL A 35 12.00 -0.71 -1.51
N GLU A 36 10.71 -0.82 -1.81
CA GLU A 36 10.10 -2.00 -2.38
C GLU A 36 10.36 -2.07 -3.88
N ILE A 37 10.60 -3.26 -4.41
CA ILE A 37 10.60 -3.55 -5.84
C ILE A 37 9.35 -4.36 -6.16
N ARG A 38 8.64 -3.95 -7.20
CA ARG A 38 7.44 -4.64 -7.66
C ARG A 38 7.47 -4.79 -9.20
N PRO A 39 7.08 -5.95 -9.75
CA PRO A 39 6.92 -6.10 -11.20
C PRO A 39 5.73 -5.27 -11.71
N SER A 40 5.96 -4.46 -12.75
CA SER A 40 4.88 -3.75 -13.44
C SER A 40 4.11 -4.69 -14.38
N SER A 41 2.83 -4.41 -14.59
CA SER A 41 2.06 -5.04 -15.68
C SER A 41 2.54 -4.56 -17.07
N LEU A 42 3.26 -3.44 -17.14
CA LEU A 42 3.88 -2.94 -18.36
C LEU A 42 5.21 -3.67 -18.61
N LYS A 43 5.37 -4.16 -19.84
CA LYS A 43 6.57 -4.86 -20.29
C LYS A 43 7.46 -3.95 -21.14
N ASN A 44 8.75 -4.27 -21.17
CA ASN A 44 9.69 -3.79 -22.18
C ASN A 44 9.32 -4.37 -23.56
N GLU A 45 9.90 -3.82 -24.63
CA GLU A 45 9.72 -4.31 -25.99
C GLU A 45 10.18 -5.77 -26.16
N ASP A 46 11.20 -6.18 -25.40
CA ASP A 46 11.71 -7.56 -25.34
C ASP A 46 10.84 -8.50 -24.49
N GLY A 47 9.72 -8.01 -23.95
CA GLY A 47 8.79 -8.77 -23.11
C GLY A 47 9.19 -8.89 -21.64
N SER A 48 10.35 -8.39 -21.23
CA SER A 48 10.76 -8.37 -19.81
C SER A 48 9.91 -7.39 -18.99
N LEU A 49 9.70 -7.68 -17.70
CA LEU A 49 8.91 -6.82 -16.82
C LEU A 49 9.71 -5.57 -16.41
N LYS A 50 9.07 -4.40 -16.45
CA LYS A 50 9.65 -3.19 -15.88
C LYS A 50 9.45 -3.20 -14.36
N PRO A 51 10.50 -3.04 -13.54
CA PRO A 51 10.31 -2.87 -12.11
C PRO A 51 9.73 -1.49 -11.82
N PHE A 52 8.91 -1.40 -10.77
CA PHE A 52 8.56 -0.13 -10.14
C PHE A 52 9.01 -0.15 -8.69
N TYR A 53 9.48 1.00 -8.23
CA TYR A 53 10.06 1.17 -6.90
C TYR A 53 9.15 2.05 -6.06
N LEU A 54 8.93 1.69 -4.80
CA LEU A 54 8.12 2.52 -3.91
C LEU A 54 8.48 2.41 -2.44
N LYS A 55 8.00 3.38 -1.66
CA LYS A 55 7.88 3.29 -0.20
C LYS A 55 6.45 3.63 0.20
N ARG A 56 6.01 3.07 1.31
CA ARG A 56 4.69 3.30 1.89
C ARG A 56 4.81 3.92 3.28
N GLN A 57 3.91 4.84 3.58
CA GLN A 57 3.51 5.16 4.94
C GLN A 57 2.05 4.80 5.08
N PHE A 58 1.75 3.92 6.02
CA PHE A 58 0.41 3.40 6.24
C PHE A 58 -0.04 3.77 7.64
N LYS A 59 -1.28 4.19 7.76
CA LYS A 59 -1.92 4.44 9.03
C LYS A 59 -3.22 3.66 9.07
N PHE A 60 -3.32 2.75 10.02
CA PHE A 60 -4.58 2.11 10.33
C PHE A 60 -5.28 2.90 11.44
N LEU A 61 -6.55 3.21 11.21
CA LEU A 61 -7.38 4.02 12.09
C LEU A 61 -8.46 3.11 12.74
N PRO A 62 -9.10 3.57 13.81
CA PRO A 62 -10.33 2.94 14.31
C PRO A 62 -11.39 2.81 13.22
N GLU A 63 -12.35 1.90 13.43
CA GLU A 63 -13.48 1.65 12.52
C GLU A 63 -13.06 1.16 11.14
N ASP A 64 -11.96 0.37 11.09
CA ASP A 64 -11.44 -0.26 9.88
C ASP A 64 -11.05 0.73 8.75
N ARG A 65 -10.76 1.98 9.12
CA ARG A 65 -10.30 3.01 8.17
C ARG A 65 -8.80 2.99 7.98
N PHE A 66 -8.34 3.47 6.83
CA PHE A 66 -6.91 3.61 6.55
C PHE A 66 -6.54 4.91 5.85
N GLU A 67 -5.28 5.30 6.02
CA GLU A 67 -4.59 6.28 5.18
C GLU A 67 -3.29 5.64 4.67
N LEU A 68 -3.05 5.73 3.36
CA LEU A 68 -1.88 5.18 2.70
C LEU A 68 -1.24 6.27 1.85
N GLU A 69 -0.01 6.61 2.19
CA GLU A 69 0.86 7.40 1.33
C GLU A 69 1.83 6.45 0.61
N ILE A 70 1.95 6.60 -0.71
CA ILE A 70 2.92 5.88 -1.53
C ILE A 70 3.79 6.90 -2.24
N ILE A 71 5.11 6.74 -2.16
CA ILE A 71 6.04 7.47 -3.03
C ILE A 71 6.63 6.49 -4.02
N ASN A 72 6.46 6.75 -5.31
CA ASN A 72 7.11 6.00 -6.38
C ASN A 72 8.46 6.62 -6.73
N PHE A 73 9.42 5.78 -7.10
CA PHE A 73 10.77 6.18 -7.46
C PHE A 73 11.18 5.64 -8.82
N ALA A 74 12.09 6.35 -9.49
CA ALA A 74 12.70 5.92 -10.75
C ALA A 74 13.85 4.91 -10.54
N ASP A 75 14.38 4.80 -9.32
CA ASP A 75 15.54 3.98 -9.00
C ASP A 75 15.33 3.10 -7.76
N ALA A 76 16.06 1.99 -7.70
CA ALA A 76 15.99 1.01 -6.62
C ALA A 76 16.47 1.53 -5.25
N TYR A 77 17.20 2.65 -5.22
CA TYR A 77 17.69 3.25 -3.99
C TYR A 77 16.75 4.34 -3.43
N GLY A 78 15.67 4.66 -4.14
CA GLY A 78 14.67 5.62 -3.72
C GLY A 78 15.19 7.07 -3.68
N LYS A 79 16.09 7.42 -4.60
CA LYS A 79 16.70 8.75 -4.67
C LYS A 79 15.95 9.72 -5.56
N ILE A 80 15.26 9.22 -6.57
CA ILE A 80 14.55 10.02 -7.57
C ILE A 80 13.04 9.80 -7.41
N PRO A 81 12.36 10.57 -6.55
CA PRO A 81 10.91 10.48 -6.39
C PRO A 81 10.19 10.98 -7.64
N LEU A 82 9.17 10.23 -8.09
CA LEU A 82 8.40 10.54 -9.31
C LEU A 82 7.03 11.09 -8.98
N ALA A 83 6.33 10.42 -8.07
CA ALA A 83 4.95 10.72 -7.72
C ALA A 83 4.69 10.33 -6.27
N LYS A 84 3.79 11.07 -5.63
CA LYS A 84 3.17 10.71 -4.36
C LYS A 84 1.70 10.42 -4.58
N MET A 85 1.22 9.33 -4.01
CA MET A 85 -0.20 9.01 -3.93
C MET A 85 -0.65 9.09 -2.48
N LEU A 86 -1.80 9.72 -2.23
CA LEU A 86 -2.49 9.66 -0.94
C LEU A 86 -3.82 8.97 -1.16
N ILE A 87 -4.03 7.85 -0.48
CA ILE A 87 -5.20 6.99 -0.60
C ILE A 87 -5.83 6.87 0.79
N LYS A 88 -7.13 7.07 0.88
CA LYS A 88 -7.89 6.90 2.12
C LYS A 88 -9.17 6.13 1.86
N GLY A 89 -9.58 5.32 2.82
CA GLY A 89 -10.85 4.64 2.76
C GLY A 89 -10.99 3.55 3.80
N ASN A 90 -11.75 2.50 3.44
CA ASN A 90 -12.19 1.46 4.35
C ASN A 90 -11.53 0.10 4.06
N THR A 91 -11.41 -0.70 5.11
CA THR A 91 -10.85 -2.04 5.09
C THR A 91 -11.93 -3.06 5.42
N GLU A 92 -12.11 -4.07 4.58
CA GLU A 92 -13.00 -5.19 4.85
C GLU A 92 -12.16 -6.42 5.20
N TRP A 93 -12.52 -7.15 6.27
CA TRP A 93 -11.77 -8.34 6.72
C TRP A 93 -12.48 -9.60 6.22
N GLN A 94 -11.79 -10.38 5.39
CA GLN A 94 -12.37 -11.56 4.71
C GLN A 94 -11.96 -12.90 5.35
N GLY A 95 -11.35 -12.85 6.54
CA GLY A 95 -10.89 -14.02 7.29
C GLY A 95 -9.47 -14.45 6.93
N ASP A 96 -9.16 -15.73 7.14
CA ASP A 96 -7.79 -16.22 7.06
C ASP A 96 -7.20 -16.23 5.64
N HIS A 97 -5.92 -15.88 5.55
CA HIS A 97 -5.12 -16.00 4.34
C HIS A 97 -4.16 -17.20 4.44
N PRO A 98 -4.10 -18.08 3.42
CA PRO A 98 -3.27 -19.29 3.47
C PRO A 98 -1.75 -19.06 3.38
N VAL A 99 -1.28 -17.80 3.33
CA VAL A 99 0.15 -17.51 3.09
C VAL A 99 1.00 -17.81 4.33
N ALA A 100 0.42 -17.61 5.51
CA ALA A 100 1.02 -17.87 6.80
C ALA A 100 -0.10 -17.98 7.86
N GLU A 101 0.13 -18.77 8.90
CA GLU A 101 -0.77 -18.82 10.06
C GLU A 101 -0.92 -17.42 10.67
N GLY A 102 -2.17 -16.95 10.82
CA GLY A 102 -2.46 -15.60 11.33
C GLY A 102 -2.50 -14.49 10.29
N ALA A 103 -2.12 -14.75 9.04
CA ALA A 103 -2.35 -13.79 7.96
C ALA A 103 -3.85 -13.67 7.70
N GLN A 104 -4.33 -12.44 7.49
CA GLN A 104 -5.74 -12.15 7.23
C GLN A 104 -5.88 -11.58 5.82
N LYS A 105 -6.89 -12.07 5.09
CA LYS A 105 -7.38 -11.45 3.87
C LYS A 105 -8.01 -10.12 4.22
N VAL A 106 -7.60 -9.07 3.54
CA VAL A 106 -8.21 -7.76 3.65
C VAL A 106 -8.55 -7.22 2.28
N ASP A 107 -9.65 -6.49 2.18
CA ASP A 107 -9.94 -5.70 1.00
C ASP A 107 -9.83 -4.22 1.35
N PHE A 108 -8.95 -3.51 0.66
CA PHE A 108 -8.82 -2.06 0.80
C PHE A 108 -9.65 -1.37 -0.27
N THR A 109 -10.60 -0.54 0.14
CA THR A 109 -11.43 0.26 -0.76
C THR A 109 -11.06 1.73 -0.58
N ALA A 110 -10.60 2.39 -1.65
CA ALA A 110 -10.23 3.81 -1.64
C ALA A 110 -11.44 4.70 -1.95
N ASP A 111 -12.35 4.84 -0.99
CA ASP A 111 -13.63 5.54 -1.13
C ASP A 111 -13.68 6.92 -0.47
N GLU A 112 -12.66 7.32 0.30
CA GLU A 112 -12.61 8.63 0.95
C GLU A 112 -11.74 9.65 0.21
N ALA A 113 -10.54 9.25 -0.22
CA ALA A 113 -9.64 10.13 -0.97
C ALA A 113 -8.70 9.32 -1.86
N TYR A 114 -8.40 9.87 -3.03
CA TYR A 114 -7.33 9.38 -3.88
C TYR A 114 -6.69 10.57 -4.60
N GLU A 115 -5.50 10.97 -4.16
CA GLU A 115 -4.77 12.11 -4.71
C GLU A 115 -3.45 11.68 -5.33
N VAL A 116 -3.04 12.38 -6.38
CA VAL A 116 -1.71 12.24 -7.01
C VAL A 116 -1.00 13.57 -6.95
N THR A 117 0.26 13.56 -6.53
CA THR A 117 1.17 14.71 -6.57
C THR A 117 2.39 14.35 -7.41
N PRO A 118 2.64 15.03 -8.55
CA PRO A 118 3.90 14.87 -9.27
C PRO A 118 5.06 15.37 -8.41
N LEU A 119 6.13 14.59 -8.29
CA LEU A 119 7.36 14.98 -7.57
C LEU A 119 8.53 15.23 -8.52
N HIS A 120 8.37 14.92 -9.81
CA HIS A 120 9.37 15.13 -10.84
C HIS A 120 8.74 15.73 -12.10
N GLN A 121 9.46 16.63 -12.78
CA GLN A 121 8.95 17.34 -13.95
C GLN A 121 8.52 16.39 -15.07
N ASN A 122 9.37 15.44 -15.46
CA ASN A 122 9.02 14.44 -16.47
C ASN A 122 7.73 13.66 -16.15
N PHE A 123 7.43 13.43 -14.87
CA PHE A 123 6.17 12.77 -14.49
C PHE A 123 4.98 13.70 -14.66
N ALA A 124 5.11 14.98 -14.27
CA ALA A 124 4.10 16.00 -14.55
C ALA A 124 3.84 16.13 -16.05
N ASP A 125 4.87 16.10 -16.89
CA ASP A 125 4.74 16.18 -18.35
C ASP A 125 4.01 14.96 -18.93
N ILE A 126 4.28 13.76 -18.41
CA ILE A 126 3.54 12.54 -18.78
C ILE A 126 2.06 12.68 -18.41
N LEU A 127 1.74 13.16 -17.21
CA LEU A 127 0.35 13.38 -16.80
C LEU A 127 -0.33 14.46 -17.62
N ASN A 128 0.38 15.54 -17.94
CA ASN A 128 -0.10 16.57 -18.85
C ASN A 128 -0.32 16.06 -20.27
N ASN A 129 0.16 14.87 -20.63
CA ASN A 129 -0.14 14.23 -21.91
C ASN A 129 -1.26 13.17 -21.81
N SER A 130 -1.30 12.42 -20.71
CA SER A 130 -2.13 11.22 -20.55
C SER A 130 -3.36 11.38 -19.65
N ALA A 131 -3.43 12.47 -18.87
CA ALA A 131 -4.47 12.74 -17.87
C ALA A 131 -4.87 14.23 -17.87
N LYS A 132 -5.23 14.76 -19.05
CA LYS A 132 -5.66 16.16 -19.24
C LYS A 132 -7.10 16.40 -18.81
N ASP A 133 -7.99 15.49 -19.20
CA ASP A 133 -9.43 15.69 -19.09
C ASP A 133 -9.88 15.58 -17.63
N GLY A 134 -10.58 16.61 -17.12
CA GLY A 134 -11.06 16.63 -15.73
C GLY A 134 -10.01 17.00 -14.67
N PHE A 135 -8.84 17.46 -15.11
CA PHE A 135 -7.74 17.90 -14.25
C PHE A 135 -7.26 19.30 -14.64
N LYS A 136 -6.70 20.02 -13.66
CA LYS A 136 -5.88 21.20 -13.94
C LYS A 136 -4.56 20.72 -14.56
N THR A 137 -3.81 21.65 -15.16
CA THR A 137 -2.43 21.39 -15.54
C THR A 137 -1.66 20.79 -14.36
N TRP A 138 -1.03 19.65 -14.60
CA TRP A 138 -0.20 18.97 -13.62
C TRP A 138 1.10 19.73 -13.44
N GLU A 139 1.43 20.02 -12.19
CA GLU A 139 2.63 20.74 -11.80
C GLU A 139 3.31 19.99 -10.64
N VAL A 140 4.63 20.07 -10.59
CA VAL A 140 5.40 19.47 -9.50
C VAL A 140 4.96 20.06 -8.16
N GLY A 141 4.70 19.18 -7.18
CA GLY A 141 4.29 19.53 -5.84
C GLY A 141 2.82 19.90 -5.68
N LYS A 142 2.03 19.97 -6.76
CA LYS A 142 0.60 20.30 -6.68
C LYS A 142 -0.27 19.02 -6.73
N PRO A 143 -0.92 18.63 -5.62
CA PRO A 143 -1.79 17.46 -5.61
C PRO A 143 -3.06 17.72 -6.43
N GLN A 144 -3.59 16.67 -7.05
CA GLN A 144 -4.95 16.66 -7.59
C GLN A 144 -5.68 15.37 -7.21
N ASN A 145 -6.96 15.52 -6.88
CA ASN A 145 -7.85 14.40 -6.58
C ASN A 145 -8.28 13.68 -7.87
N ILE A 146 -8.00 12.37 -7.91
CA ILE A 146 -8.34 11.43 -8.98
C ILE A 146 -9.49 10.48 -8.61
N LEU A 147 -10.04 10.56 -7.39
CA LEU A 147 -11.12 9.69 -6.92
C LEU A 147 -12.32 9.74 -7.87
N LYS A 148 -12.78 8.56 -8.31
CA LYS A 148 -13.88 8.37 -9.27
C LYS A 148 -13.68 9.05 -10.63
N LYS A 149 -12.48 9.55 -10.92
CA LYS A 149 -12.14 10.13 -12.23
C LYS A 149 -11.42 9.10 -13.07
N LYS A 150 -11.60 9.19 -14.39
CA LYS A 150 -10.77 8.46 -15.34
C LYS A 150 -9.30 8.88 -15.15
N PHE A 151 -8.42 7.91 -14.90
CA PHE A 151 -6.99 8.15 -14.73
C PHE A 151 -6.20 6.99 -15.33
N VAL A 152 -5.92 7.11 -16.63
CA VAL A 152 -5.28 6.07 -17.46
C VAL A 152 -3.93 5.59 -16.93
N PRO A 153 -3.04 6.46 -16.38
CA PRO A 153 -1.76 5.99 -15.84
C PRO A 153 -1.89 4.87 -14.79
N PHE A 154 -3.01 4.84 -14.05
CA PHE A 154 -3.32 3.79 -13.06
C PHE A 154 -4.48 2.88 -13.47
N GLY A 155 -4.88 2.92 -14.75
CA GLY A 155 -5.94 2.07 -15.28
C GLY A 155 -7.33 2.34 -14.70
N LEU A 156 -7.58 3.53 -14.14
CA LEU A 156 -8.86 3.87 -13.53
C LEU A 156 -9.86 4.37 -14.57
N ALA A 157 -11.06 3.80 -14.55
CA ALA A 157 -12.21 4.27 -15.32
C ALA A 157 -13.01 5.33 -14.55
N GLU A 158 -13.82 6.10 -15.27
CA GLU A 158 -14.73 7.07 -14.64
C GLU A 158 -15.76 6.37 -13.74
N GLY A 159 -16.02 6.93 -12.56
CA GLY A 159 -16.90 6.35 -11.54
C GLY A 159 -16.30 5.19 -10.75
N GLN A 160 -15.16 4.63 -11.17
CA GLN A 160 -14.53 3.50 -10.49
C GLN A 160 -14.01 3.90 -9.09
N ILE A 161 -14.33 3.08 -8.10
CA ILE A 161 -13.68 3.11 -6.78
C ILE A 161 -12.60 2.04 -6.79
N PHE A 162 -11.37 2.42 -6.48
CA PHE A 162 -10.25 1.49 -6.43
C PHE A 162 -10.42 0.54 -5.25
N LYS A 163 -10.31 -0.76 -5.51
CA LYS A 163 -10.34 -1.83 -4.51
C LYS A 163 -9.16 -2.78 -4.73
N GLU A 164 -8.45 -3.13 -3.67
CA GLU A 164 -7.38 -4.15 -3.69
C GLU A 164 -7.71 -5.30 -2.73
N TYR A 165 -7.65 -6.53 -3.24
CA TYR A 165 -7.77 -7.78 -2.49
C TYR A 165 -6.36 -8.23 -2.02
N ASP A 166 -5.94 -7.80 -0.84
CA ASP A 166 -4.56 -7.97 -0.33
C ASP A 166 -4.52 -8.83 0.96
N LEU A 167 -3.54 -8.67 1.83
CA LEU A 167 -3.49 -9.32 3.11
C LEU A 167 -2.82 -8.41 4.13
N ILE A 168 -3.12 -8.63 5.40
CA ILE A 168 -2.32 -8.13 6.50
C ILE A 168 -1.81 -9.33 7.30
N TYR A 169 -0.50 -9.36 7.53
CA TYR A 169 0.12 -10.30 8.45
C TYR A 169 1.03 -9.55 9.41
N LEU A 170 0.73 -9.64 10.71
CA LEU A 170 1.60 -9.13 11.76
C LEU A 170 2.56 -10.21 12.23
N TYR A 171 3.84 -9.90 12.27
CA TYR A 171 4.86 -10.75 12.87
C TYR A 171 5.86 -9.89 13.64
N LYS A 172 5.78 -9.94 14.97
CA LYS A 172 6.49 -9.01 15.87
C LYS A 172 6.11 -7.56 15.54
N ASP A 173 7.08 -6.64 15.50
CA ASP A 173 6.86 -5.23 15.18
C ASP A 173 6.79 -4.93 13.66
N MET A 174 6.50 -5.94 12.85
CA MET A 174 6.45 -5.83 11.38
C MET A 174 5.06 -6.15 10.85
N MET A 175 4.58 -5.32 9.94
CA MET A 175 3.37 -5.52 9.16
C MET A 175 3.72 -5.89 7.72
N PHE A 176 3.31 -7.07 7.30
CA PHE A 176 3.46 -7.55 5.94
C PHE A 176 2.15 -7.38 5.18
N TRP A 177 2.27 -6.90 3.95
CA TRP A 177 1.22 -6.99 2.93
C TRP A 177 1.68 -7.95 1.85
N GLY A 178 0.83 -8.20 0.87
CA GLY A 178 1.16 -9.04 -0.27
C GLY A 178 2.19 -8.43 -1.21
N ALA A 179 3.10 -9.29 -1.68
CA ALA A 179 3.96 -8.98 -2.82
C ALA A 179 3.18 -9.11 -4.12
N ARG A 180 3.38 -8.13 -5.01
CA ARG A 180 2.77 -8.11 -6.36
C ARG A 180 3.04 -9.43 -7.08
N ASN A 181 2.06 -9.91 -7.85
CA ASN A 181 2.21 -11.13 -8.64
C ASN A 181 3.43 -11.02 -9.56
N ILE A 182 4.19 -12.13 -9.71
CA ILE A 182 5.47 -12.14 -10.44
C ILE A 182 5.33 -11.75 -11.92
N ASP A 183 4.12 -11.86 -12.47
CA ASP A 183 3.76 -11.50 -13.85
C ASP A 183 3.28 -10.03 -13.97
N GLY A 184 3.27 -9.28 -12.87
CA GLY A 184 2.87 -7.87 -12.80
C GLY A 184 1.38 -7.63 -12.54
N ARG A 185 0.56 -8.69 -12.50
CA ARG A 185 -0.89 -8.55 -12.20
C ARG A 185 -1.11 -7.89 -10.84
N GLY A 186 -2.15 -7.06 -10.80
CA GLY A 186 -2.60 -6.42 -9.57
C GLY A 186 -3.40 -7.32 -8.68
N PHE A 187 -3.98 -6.72 -7.64
CA PHE A 187 -4.83 -7.38 -6.66
C PHE A 187 -6.28 -6.92 -6.89
N ASP A 188 -6.70 -6.86 -8.14
CA ASP A 188 -7.96 -6.28 -8.61
C ASP A 188 -9.15 -7.26 -8.53
N THR A 189 -8.87 -8.55 -8.28
CA THR A 189 -9.87 -9.60 -8.03
C THR A 189 -9.42 -10.52 -6.89
N GLU A 190 -10.34 -11.30 -6.32
CA GLU A 190 -10.03 -12.29 -5.27
C GLU A 190 -9.05 -13.36 -5.78
N GLU A 191 -9.17 -13.79 -7.04
CA GLU A 191 -8.28 -14.78 -7.66
C GLU A 191 -6.85 -14.26 -7.83
N ASN A 192 -6.69 -12.94 -7.87
CA ASN A 192 -5.40 -12.27 -7.97
C ASN A 192 -4.76 -11.95 -6.61
N ARG A 193 -5.41 -12.33 -5.49
CA ARG A 193 -4.91 -12.08 -4.13
C ARG A 193 -3.48 -12.63 -3.96
N PRO A 194 -2.56 -11.89 -3.32
CA PRO A 194 -1.14 -12.22 -3.29
C PRO A 194 -0.82 -13.51 -2.55
N ALA A 195 0.05 -14.33 -3.13
CA ALA A 195 0.53 -15.57 -2.53
C ALA A 195 1.87 -15.45 -1.79
N ASN A 196 2.46 -14.25 -1.75
CA ASN A 196 3.79 -13.99 -1.15
C ASN A 196 3.75 -12.71 -0.31
N LEU A 197 4.67 -12.56 0.63
CA LEU A 197 4.80 -11.37 1.47
C LEU A 197 5.77 -10.35 0.87
N GLN A 198 5.40 -9.06 0.90
CA GLN A 198 6.25 -7.93 0.51
C GLN A 198 7.22 -7.56 1.65
N ILE A 199 8.26 -6.78 1.34
CA ILE A 199 9.06 -6.09 2.35
C ILE A 199 8.12 -5.40 3.37
N PRO A 200 8.34 -5.64 4.68
CA PRO A 200 7.39 -5.21 5.69
C PRO A 200 7.45 -3.71 5.95
N LEU A 201 6.39 -3.23 6.59
CA LEU A 201 6.35 -1.96 7.28
C LEU A 201 6.74 -2.18 8.76
N ILE A 202 7.40 -1.21 9.38
CA ILE A 202 7.64 -1.18 10.83
C ILE A 202 6.78 -0.12 11.49
N ARG A 203 6.44 -0.36 12.75
CA ARG A 203 5.71 0.62 13.56
C ARG A 203 6.56 1.87 13.76
N LYS A 204 5.99 3.03 13.42
CA LYS A 204 6.59 4.34 13.72
C LYS A 204 6.28 4.70 15.16
N LYS A 205 7.32 4.92 15.95
CA LYS A 205 7.23 5.33 17.36
C LYS A 205 6.82 6.78 17.49
#